data_AF-A0A928R5U4-F1
#
_entry.id   AF-A0A928R5U4-F1
#
_cell.length_a   1.000
_cell.length_b   1.000
_cell.length_c   1.000
_cell.angle_alpha   90.00
_cell.angle_beta   90.00
_cell.angle_gamma   90.00
#
_symmetry.space_group_name_H-M   'P 1'
#
loop_
_entity.id
_entity.type
_entity.pdbx_description
1 polymer ?
#
loop_
_entity_poly.entity_id
_entity_poly.type
_entity_poly.pdbx_seq_one_letter_code
_entity_poly.pdbx_strand_id
1 'polypeptide(L)'
;MKDRVFIIWSGDNEAAKCVKQILERDYSYICVIGGNNDNSSSYASISDTVIQQMRTCNQAIVIFQNKQNGAVSENLFFELGYSFASYGATKVHCVRRNDDKINLPSDFDNSFVYPITCEDTVEAFAEKIVDYFMIRQKMSVNENKMFLIDNRYMIHEKIVCHYSEMGSQCSDYELAQYILYYMQAAMMFNDIGQIHKEILEFKRKYAYNFSHELELSVNICLSFFKLCLNIKEYRDTHDVYIDEDTFFEAKKSYKHYLKLIKDDDLGIFDEWAKAFVSEHLNYIYMLFGNNLDIAPDIRANAYSSCIKYGKIALEDIEMLRKMKPSKENHDDRGLLALLKSYVTRNMYISKKYLGEEDAIDYLKESIDEREFLKNNYGNGIIDSQIYNIFCMEYYLALISYIDEVGEDELDEFDISMYRKKILAYLSVVEKNNNKTAYLHKLRMWCEE
;
A
#
# COMPACT_ATOMS: atom_id res chain seq x y z
N MET A 1 11.03 4.29 13.93
CA MET A 1 10.45 3.04 14.49
C MET A 1 10.42 3.19 16.00
N LYS A 2 9.30 2.89 16.65
CA LYS A 2 9.26 2.62 18.10
C LYS A 2 8.32 1.44 18.40
N ASP A 3 8.33 0.45 17.51
CA ASP A 3 7.75 -0.85 17.82
C ASP A 3 8.41 -1.39 19.09
N ARG A 4 7.59 -1.98 19.95
CA ARG A 4 7.99 -2.43 21.27
C ARG A 4 8.07 -3.95 21.24
N VAL A 5 9.28 -4.47 21.35
CA VAL A 5 9.55 -5.90 21.21
C VAL A 5 9.68 -6.52 22.59
N PHE A 6 8.87 -7.54 22.86
CA PHE A 6 9.01 -8.36 24.05
C PHE A 6 9.96 -9.53 23.76
N ILE A 7 11.10 -9.60 24.45
CA ILE A 7 12.11 -10.65 24.25
C ILE A 7 11.93 -11.71 25.32
N ILE A 8 11.34 -12.82 24.94
CA ILE A 8 11.16 -14.03 25.75
C ILE A 8 12.40 -14.89 25.60
N TRP A 9 12.90 -15.48 26.67
CA TRP A 9 14.13 -16.29 26.64
C TRP A 9 14.03 -17.50 27.56
N SER A 10 14.71 -18.59 27.19
CA SER A 10 15.01 -19.71 28.10
C SER A 10 16.50 -19.87 28.32
N GLY A 11 16.88 -20.49 29.45
CA GLY A 11 18.28 -20.81 29.72
C GLY A 11 19.04 -19.62 30.30
N ASP A 12 19.75 -18.89 29.46
CA ASP A 12 20.54 -17.70 29.80
C ASP A 12 19.99 -16.46 29.08
N ASN A 13 20.21 -15.26 29.62
CA ASN A 13 19.65 -14.03 29.06
C ASN A 13 20.68 -13.20 28.28
N GLU A 14 21.92 -13.65 28.16
CA GLU A 14 22.98 -12.89 27.46
C GLU A 14 22.63 -12.66 25.99
N ALA A 15 22.11 -13.67 25.28
CA ALA A 15 21.63 -13.49 23.91
C ALA A 15 20.47 -12.48 23.84
N ALA A 16 19.53 -12.51 24.79
CA ALA A 16 18.41 -11.56 24.85
C ALA A 16 18.90 -10.12 25.10
N LYS A 17 19.90 -9.94 25.96
CA LYS A 17 20.55 -8.64 26.21
C LYS A 17 21.26 -8.12 24.96
N CYS A 18 22.02 -8.96 24.26
CA CYS A 18 22.69 -8.59 23.02
C CYS A 18 21.68 -8.22 21.93
N VAL A 19 20.61 -9.01 21.74
CA VAL A 19 19.53 -8.69 20.79
C VAL A 19 18.89 -7.34 21.13
N LYS A 20 18.55 -7.10 22.40
CA LYS A 20 18.05 -5.79 22.87
C LYS A 20 19.01 -4.66 22.51
N GLN A 21 20.31 -4.80 22.82
CA GLN A 21 21.30 -3.76 22.55
C GLN A 21 21.40 -3.45 21.05
N ILE A 22 21.44 -4.47 20.18
CA ILE A 22 21.52 -4.28 18.73
C ILE A 22 20.24 -3.59 18.23
N LEU A 23 19.05 -4.06 18.62
CA LEU A 23 17.77 -3.50 18.19
C LEU A 23 17.55 -2.06 18.64
N GLU A 24 17.91 -1.73 19.89
CA GLU A 24 17.77 -0.37 20.42
C GLU A 24 18.82 0.59 19.84
N ARG A 25 20.06 0.12 19.61
CA ARG A 25 21.17 0.93 19.07
C ARG A 25 21.04 1.18 17.58
N ASP A 26 20.83 0.13 16.79
CA ASP A 26 20.98 0.16 15.34
C ASP A 26 19.64 0.38 14.62
N TYR A 27 18.53 -0.01 15.26
CA TYR A 27 17.19 0.00 14.65
C TYR A 27 16.15 0.83 15.42
N SER A 28 16.54 1.46 16.53
CA SER A 28 15.68 2.33 17.36
C SER A 28 14.40 1.67 17.89
N TYR A 29 14.38 0.33 18.04
CA TYR A 29 13.28 -0.35 18.72
C TYR A 29 13.29 -0.03 20.22
N ILE A 30 12.18 -0.34 20.90
CA ILE A 30 12.14 -0.34 22.37
C ILE A 30 11.98 -1.79 22.80
N CYS A 31 12.95 -2.33 23.53
CA CYS A 31 12.96 -3.75 23.86
C CYS A 31 12.73 -3.98 25.35
N VAL A 32 11.78 -4.84 25.66
CA VAL A 32 11.50 -5.29 27.02
C VAL A 32 11.89 -6.76 27.09
N ILE A 33 12.85 -7.10 27.95
CA ILE A 33 13.25 -8.49 28.16
C ILE A 33 12.30 -9.09 29.20
N GLY A 34 11.66 -10.21 28.85
CA GLY A 34 10.79 -10.97 29.74
C GLY A 34 11.51 -11.53 30.95
N GLY A 35 10.76 -11.83 32.00
CA GLY A 35 11.31 -12.11 33.32
C GLY A 35 11.77 -10.85 34.07
N ASN A 36 11.79 -10.92 35.40
CA ASN A 36 11.99 -9.77 36.30
C ASN A 36 13.46 -9.29 36.37
N ASN A 37 14.10 -9.08 35.22
CA ASN A 37 15.54 -8.79 35.14
C ASN A 37 15.88 -7.35 35.58
N ASP A 38 14.94 -6.41 35.41
CA ASP A 38 15.15 -4.98 35.69
C ASP A 38 14.66 -4.53 37.08
N ASN A 39 14.18 -5.44 37.94
CA ASN A 39 13.91 -5.24 39.38
C ASN A 39 13.29 -3.89 39.80
N SER A 40 12.44 -3.29 38.97
CA SER A 40 11.82 -1.98 39.19
C SER A 40 10.31 -2.09 39.45
N SER A 41 9.86 -3.17 40.10
CA SER A 41 8.43 -3.39 40.32
C SER A 41 7.87 -2.51 41.45
N SER A 42 7.02 -1.56 41.07
CA SER A 42 6.08 -0.85 41.96
C SER A 42 4.74 -1.62 42.14
N TYR A 43 4.70 -2.91 41.81
CA TYR A 43 3.47 -3.72 41.69
C TYR A 43 3.46 -4.95 42.59
N ALA A 44 2.26 -5.45 42.89
CA ALA A 44 2.00 -6.46 43.92
C ALA A 44 2.46 -7.90 43.55
N SER A 45 2.71 -8.20 42.27
CA SER A 45 3.20 -9.51 41.83
C SER A 45 4.10 -9.45 40.59
N ILE A 46 4.95 -10.48 40.43
CA ILE A 46 5.81 -10.68 39.25
C ILE A 46 4.94 -10.89 38.00
N SER A 47 3.82 -11.60 38.14
CA SER A 47 2.88 -11.88 37.03
C SER A 47 2.21 -10.61 36.49
N ASP A 48 1.81 -9.67 37.37
CA ASP A 48 1.20 -8.40 36.92
C ASP A 48 2.21 -7.53 36.18
N THR A 49 3.47 -7.53 36.63
CA THR A 49 4.55 -6.76 36.01
C THR A 49 4.86 -7.29 34.61
N VAL A 50 4.96 -8.62 34.45
CA VAL A 50 5.24 -9.26 33.16
C VAL A 50 4.05 -9.10 32.19
N ILE A 51 2.81 -9.24 32.66
CA ILE A 51 1.61 -9.01 31.82
C ILE A 51 1.56 -7.56 31.34
N GLN A 52 1.87 -6.58 32.19
CA GLN A 52 1.93 -5.19 31.75
C GLN A 52 3.06 -4.93 30.76
N GLN A 53 4.25 -5.49 31.00
CA GLN A 53 5.36 -5.43 30.06
C GLN A 53 4.96 -5.98 28.68
N MET A 54 4.33 -7.16 28.64
CA MET A 54 3.78 -7.74 27.42
C MET A 54 2.74 -6.81 26.78
N ARG A 55 1.77 -6.27 27.54
CA ARG A 55 0.76 -5.33 27.01
C ARG A 55 1.35 -4.07 26.40
N THR A 56 2.51 -3.63 26.85
CA THR A 56 3.18 -2.47 26.26
C THR A 56 3.90 -2.79 24.96
N CYS A 57 4.09 -4.06 24.63
CA CYS A 57 4.73 -4.53 23.41
C CYS A 57 3.69 -4.89 22.34
N ASN A 58 4.15 -4.94 21.09
CA ASN A 58 3.32 -5.29 19.94
C ASN A 58 3.91 -6.43 19.09
N GLN A 59 5.05 -6.98 19.51
CA GLN A 59 5.78 -8.07 18.86
C GLN A 59 6.59 -8.86 19.89
N ALA A 60 6.97 -10.09 19.55
CA ALA A 60 7.84 -10.89 20.41
C ALA A 60 8.97 -11.60 19.65
N ILE A 61 10.12 -11.71 20.30
CA ILE A 61 11.20 -12.62 19.92
C ILE A 61 11.31 -13.66 21.04
N VAL A 62 11.26 -14.93 20.69
CA VAL A 62 11.30 -16.05 21.65
C VAL A 62 12.56 -16.83 21.39
N ILE A 63 13.55 -16.66 22.27
CA ILE A 63 14.87 -17.28 22.16
C ILE A 63 14.87 -18.55 23.00
N PHE A 64 14.79 -19.69 22.32
CA PHE A 64 14.95 -20.98 22.96
C PHE A 64 16.44 -21.33 23.06
N GLN A 65 16.93 -21.48 24.29
CA GLN A 65 18.25 -22.02 24.61
C GLN A 65 18.15 -23.12 25.66
N ASN A 66 19.08 -24.08 25.60
CA ASN A 66 19.12 -25.21 26.52
C ASN A 66 20.00 -24.91 27.75
N LYS A 67 19.52 -25.27 28.95
CA LYS A 67 20.39 -25.60 30.10
C LYS A 67 20.26 -27.09 30.38
N GLN A 68 21.42 -27.75 30.60
CA GLN A 68 21.75 -29.15 30.96
C GLN A 68 20.66 -30.24 31.11
N ASN A 69 19.40 -29.92 31.44
CA ASN A 69 18.26 -30.82 31.52
C ASN A 69 17.28 -30.75 30.32
N GLY A 70 17.44 -29.84 29.36
CA GLY A 70 16.62 -29.80 28.13
C GLY A 70 15.17 -29.31 28.28
N ALA A 71 14.70 -29.04 29.52
CA ALA A 71 13.34 -28.62 29.81
C ALA A 71 13.19 -27.09 29.75
N VAL A 72 12.12 -26.63 29.10
CA VAL A 72 11.75 -25.22 28.97
C VAL A 72 10.78 -24.83 30.10
N SER A 73 10.93 -23.61 30.65
CA SER A 73 10.13 -23.12 31.78
C SER A 73 8.64 -22.97 31.42
N GLU A 74 7.73 -23.33 32.34
CA GLU A 74 6.29 -23.10 32.20
C GLU A 74 5.94 -21.62 32.01
N ASN A 75 6.71 -20.71 32.64
CA ASN A 75 6.53 -19.27 32.47
C ASN A 75 6.82 -18.82 31.04
N LEU A 76 7.76 -19.46 30.34
CA LEU A 76 8.02 -19.17 28.93
C LEU A 76 6.80 -19.52 28.09
N PHE A 77 6.19 -20.69 28.30
CA PHE A 77 5.01 -21.09 27.54
C PHE A 77 3.79 -20.20 27.84
N PHE A 78 3.67 -19.68 29.06
CA PHE A 78 2.65 -18.67 29.37
C PHE A 78 2.89 -17.37 28.59
N GLU A 79 4.11 -16.82 28.62
CA GLU A 79 4.46 -15.60 27.88
C GLU A 79 4.32 -15.79 26.36
N LEU A 80 4.68 -16.98 25.87
CA LEU A 80 4.53 -17.39 24.48
C LEU A 80 3.06 -17.45 24.07
N GLY A 81 2.23 -18.16 24.84
CA GLY A 81 0.80 -18.28 24.58
C GLY A 81 0.09 -16.93 24.63
N TYR A 82 0.44 -16.07 25.60
CA TYR A 82 -0.06 -14.70 25.66
C TYR A 82 0.33 -13.89 24.43
N SER A 83 1.61 -13.97 24.02
CA SER A 83 2.13 -13.25 22.86
C SER A 83 1.49 -13.72 21.56
N PHE A 84 1.29 -15.03 21.38
CA PHE A 84 0.58 -15.57 20.22
C PHE A 84 -0.88 -15.11 20.18
N ALA A 85 -1.58 -15.13 21.32
CA ALA A 85 -2.96 -14.69 21.40
C ALA A 85 -3.13 -13.17 21.21
N SER A 86 -2.16 -12.38 21.68
CA SER A 86 -2.25 -10.91 21.70
C SER A 86 -1.66 -10.24 20.45
N TYR A 87 -0.55 -10.76 19.92
CA TYR A 87 0.16 -10.16 18.78
C TYR A 87 -0.09 -10.91 17.47
N GLY A 88 -0.53 -12.18 17.54
CA GLY A 88 -0.71 -13.04 16.37
C GLY A 88 0.59 -13.76 15.94
N ALA A 89 0.42 -14.87 15.22
CA ALA A 89 1.53 -15.79 14.91
C ALA A 89 2.62 -15.18 14.01
N THR A 90 2.30 -14.20 13.19
CA THR A 90 3.27 -13.54 12.28
C THR A 90 4.24 -12.61 13.02
N LYS A 91 3.93 -12.22 14.26
CA LYS A 91 4.71 -11.27 15.07
C LYS A 91 5.44 -11.90 16.24
N VAL A 92 5.30 -13.22 16.39
CA VAL A 92 6.00 -14.00 17.42
C VAL A 92 7.08 -14.82 16.74
N HIS A 93 8.32 -14.39 16.92
CA HIS A 93 9.49 -14.93 16.23
C HIS A 93 10.22 -15.90 17.12
N CYS A 94 9.92 -17.18 16.96
CA CYS A 94 10.55 -18.25 17.72
C CYS A 94 11.85 -18.71 17.06
N VAL A 95 12.95 -18.64 17.78
CA VAL A 95 14.30 -18.95 17.27
C VAL A 95 15.05 -19.86 18.24
N ARG A 96 15.91 -20.72 17.68
CA ARG A 96 16.88 -21.52 18.44
C ARG A 96 18.19 -21.61 17.69
N ARG A 97 19.28 -21.92 18.38
CA ARG A 97 20.51 -22.32 17.68
C ARG A 97 20.30 -23.69 17.03
N ASN A 98 20.82 -23.88 15.82
CA ASN A 98 20.58 -25.11 15.05
C ASN A 98 21.07 -26.37 15.78
N ASP A 99 22.21 -26.27 16.46
CA ASP A 99 22.85 -27.39 17.17
C ASP A 99 22.32 -27.61 18.59
N ASP A 100 21.46 -26.70 19.10
CA ASP A 100 20.85 -26.85 20.42
C ASP A 100 19.77 -27.95 20.38
N LYS A 101 19.95 -28.96 21.25
CA LYS A 101 18.92 -29.98 21.52
C LYS A 101 17.93 -29.42 22.53
N ILE A 102 16.79 -28.93 22.08
CA ILE A 102 15.73 -28.38 22.94
C ILE A 102 14.52 -29.31 22.87
N ASN A 103 14.05 -29.80 24.02
CA ASN A 103 12.85 -30.62 24.06
C ASN A 103 11.63 -29.69 24.10
N LEU A 104 11.03 -29.46 22.93
CA LEU A 104 9.77 -28.75 22.80
C LEU A 104 8.60 -29.74 22.68
N PRO A 105 7.38 -29.35 23.10
CA PRO A 105 6.17 -30.11 22.77
C PRO A 105 6.10 -30.37 21.25
N SER A 106 5.57 -31.52 20.85
CA SER A 106 5.51 -31.94 19.44
C SER A 106 4.85 -30.91 18.52
N ASP A 107 3.92 -30.13 19.05
CA ASP A 107 3.17 -29.12 18.29
C ASP A 107 4.02 -27.87 17.99
N PHE A 108 5.13 -27.66 18.71
CA PHE A 108 6.08 -26.55 18.55
C PHE A 108 7.34 -26.95 17.78
N ASP A 109 7.80 -28.18 17.95
CA ASP A 109 9.04 -28.66 17.35
C ASP A 109 8.92 -28.74 15.81
N ASN A 110 9.92 -28.20 15.11
CA ASN A 110 10.03 -28.12 13.64
C ASN A 110 8.99 -27.31 12.85
N SER A 111 7.87 -26.87 13.44
CA SER A 111 6.83 -26.12 12.72
C SER A 111 6.82 -24.62 13.00
N PHE A 112 7.27 -24.20 14.19
CA PHE A 112 7.20 -22.79 14.61
C PHE A 112 8.55 -22.19 15.04
N VAL A 113 9.55 -23.01 15.39
CA VAL A 113 10.85 -22.51 15.85
C VAL A 113 11.88 -22.58 14.73
N TYR A 114 12.42 -21.42 14.34
CA TYR A 114 13.40 -21.32 13.27
C TYR A 114 14.82 -21.63 13.79
N PRO A 115 15.53 -22.63 13.21
CA PRO A 115 16.91 -22.90 13.57
C PRO A 115 17.84 -21.86 12.91
N ILE A 116 18.67 -21.22 13.72
CA ILE A 116 19.70 -20.28 13.27
C ILE A 116 21.05 -20.99 13.24
N THR A 117 21.69 -20.94 12.08
CA THR A 117 23.08 -21.37 11.88
C THR A 117 24.00 -20.17 12.07
N CYS A 118 24.85 -20.22 13.08
CA CYS A 118 25.81 -19.17 13.40
C CYS A 118 27.06 -19.80 14.06
N GLU A 119 28.11 -19.00 14.23
CA GLU A 119 29.24 -19.39 15.07
C GLU A 119 28.80 -19.57 16.53
N ASP A 120 29.56 -20.35 17.30
CA ASP A 120 29.27 -20.65 18.71
C ASP A 120 29.66 -19.48 19.64
N THR A 121 29.15 -18.28 19.34
CA THR A 121 29.29 -17.08 20.16
C THR A 121 27.92 -16.46 20.42
N VAL A 122 27.79 -15.70 21.53
CA VAL A 122 26.53 -15.05 21.89
C VAL A 122 26.23 -13.91 20.92
N GLU A 123 27.26 -13.17 20.53
CA GLU A 123 27.18 -12.03 19.62
C GLU A 123 26.74 -12.45 18.23
N ALA A 124 27.38 -13.47 17.63
CA ALA A 124 27.01 -13.94 16.29
C ALA A 124 25.59 -14.52 16.26
N PHE A 125 25.17 -15.17 17.35
CA PHE A 125 23.80 -15.67 17.47
C PHE A 125 22.81 -14.51 17.57
N ALA A 126 23.08 -13.50 18.41
CA ALA A 126 22.23 -12.33 18.55
C ALA A 126 22.11 -11.52 17.24
N GLU A 127 23.21 -11.32 16.52
CA GLU A 127 23.21 -10.67 15.21
C GLU A 127 22.30 -11.42 14.22
N LYS A 128 22.40 -12.75 14.15
CA LYS A 128 21.56 -13.56 13.26
C LYS A 128 20.09 -13.58 13.68
N ILE A 129 19.78 -13.50 14.98
CA ILE A 129 18.41 -13.32 15.45
C ILE A 129 17.85 -11.99 14.95
N VAL A 130 18.65 -10.91 15.06
CA VAL A 130 18.25 -9.58 14.58
C VAL A 130 18.08 -9.58 13.07
N ASP A 131 19.01 -10.15 12.30
CA ASP A 131 18.89 -10.30 10.84
C ASP A 131 17.57 -10.98 10.47
N TYR A 132 17.30 -12.14 11.07
CA TYR A 132 16.08 -12.91 10.86
C TYR A 132 14.83 -12.09 11.19
N PHE A 133 14.82 -11.43 12.36
CA PHE A 133 13.72 -10.62 12.82
C PHE A 133 13.44 -9.46 11.86
N MET A 134 14.48 -8.71 11.47
CA MET A 134 14.34 -7.54 10.60
C MET A 134 13.82 -7.91 9.20
N ILE A 135 14.28 -9.02 8.63
CA ILE A 135 13.75 -9.55 7.36
C ILE A 135 12.25 -9.82 7.48
N ARG A 136 11.82 -10.42 8.60
CA ARG A 136 10.40 -10.74 8.84
C ARG A 136 9.55 -9.49 9.07
N GLN A 137 10.09 -8.45 9.70
CA GLN A 137 9.36 -7.20 9.94
C GLN A 137 9.04 -6.41 8.67
N LYS A 138 9.87 -6.58 7.63
CA LYS A 138 9.70 -5.96 6.32
C LYS A 138 9.03 -6.86 5.29
N MET A 139 8.40 -7.95 5.74
CA MET A 139 7.54 -8.73 4.87
C MET A 139 6.46 -7.82 4.27
N SER A 140 6.38 -7.85 2.95
CA SER A 140 5.41 -7.05 2.21
C SER A 140 4.06 -7.74 2.15
N VAL A 141 3.02 -7.00 1.78
CA VAL A 141 1.67 -7.56 1.69
C VAL A 141 1.62 -8.57 0.53
N ASN A 142 1.40 -9.85 0.88
CA ASN A 142 1.45 -11.01 -0.02
C ASN A 142 0.09 -11.37 -0.63
N GLU A 143 -0.76 -10.35 -0.80
CA GLU A 143 -2.10 -10.49 -1.37
C GLU A 143 -2.17 -9.64 -2.65
N ASN A 144 -2.96 -10.05 -3.63
CA ASN A 144 -3.19 -9.25 -4.83
C ASN A 144 -3.83 -7.91 -4.44
N LYS A 145 -3.22 -6.79 -4.85
CA LYS A 145 -3.62 -5.47 -4.35
C LYS A 145 -5.02 -5.06 -4.79
N MET A 146 -5.52 -5.58 -5.91
CA MET A 146 -6.89 -5.28 -6.34
C MET A 146 -7.92 -5.96 -5.44
N PHE A 147 -7.67 -7.19 -4.97
CA PHE A 147 -8.56 -7.85 -4.01
C PHE A 147 -8.53 -7.18 -2.63
N LEU A 148 -7.40 -6.58 -2.25
CA LEU A 148 -7.33 -5.73 -1.05
C LEU A 148 -8.16 -4.47 -1.19
N ILE A 149 -8.06 -3.81 -2.33
CA ILE A 149 -8.85 -2.62 -2.64
C ILE A 149 -10.35 -2.95 -2.62
N ASP A 150 -10.74 -4.07 -3.24
CA ASP A 150 -12.10 -4.59 -3.22
C ASP A 150 -12.58 -4.83 -1.77
N ASN A 151 -11.75 -5.46 -0.95
CA ASN A 151 -12.01 -5.69 0.47
C ASN A 151 -11.49 -4.55 1.38
N ARG A 152 -11.88 -3.31 1.08
CA ARG A 152 -11.45 -2.12 1.85
C ARG A 152 -11.76 -2.18 3.35
N TYR A 153 -12.77 -2.95 3.74
CA TYR A 153 -13.13 -3.15 5.16
C TYR A 153 -12.04 -3.88 5.93
N MET A 154 -11.36 -4.85 5.30
CA MET A 154 -10.21 -5.51 5.92
C MET A 154 -9.06 -4.52 6.15
N ILE A 155 -8.82 -3.62 5.20
CA ILE A 155 -7.80 -2.57 5.37
C ILE A 155 -8.18 -1.63 6.52
N HIS A 156 -9.44 -1.19 6.57
CA HIS A 156 -9.97 -0.36 7.66
C HIS A 156 -9.76 -1.03 9.03
N GLU A 157 -10.10 -2.31 9.16
CA GLU A 157 -9.90 -3.07 10.39
C GLU A 157 -8.43 -3.08 10.82
N LYS A 158 -7.51 -3.34 9.88
CA LYS A 158 -6.06 -3.29 10.16
C LYS A 158 -5.63 -1.92 10.68
N ILE A 159 -6.11 -0.82 10.10
CA ILE A 159 -5.79 0.55 10.53
C ILE A 159 -6.32 0.83 11.94
N VAL A 160 -7.60 0.53 12.20
CA VAL A 160 -8.25 0.83 13.49
C VAL A 160 -7.65 -0.01 14.62
N CYS A 161 -7.37 -1.28 14.35
CA CYS A 161 -6.84 -2.21 15.36
C CYS A 161 -5.36 -1.98 15.66
N HIS A 162 -4.57 -1.41 14.73
CA HIS A 162 -3.11 -1.37 14.81
C HIS A 162 -2.53 -0.81 16.11
N TYR A 163 -3.10 0.27 16.65
CA TYR A 163 -2.69 0.85 17.94
C TYR A 163 -3.78 0.73 19.01
N SER A 164 -4.72 -0.20 18.83
CA SER A 164 -5.80 -0.47 19.77
C SER A 164 -5.34 -1.44 20.88
N GLU A 165 -6.13 -1.53 21.96
CA GLU A 165 -5.90 -2.51 23.03
C GLU A 165 -6.08 -3.97 22.57
N MET A 166 -6.73 -4.19 21.42
CA MET A 166 -6.89 -5.53 20.83
C MET A 166 -5.60 -6.07 20.19
N GLY A 167 -4.55 -5.23 20.14
CA GLY A 167 -3.28 -5.60 19.53
C GLY A 167 -3.26 -5.33 18.02
N SER A 168 -2.05 -5.24 17.49
CA SER A 168 -1.81 -4.89 16.10
C SER A 168 -1.83 -6.14 15.19
N GLN A 169 -2.59 -6.10 14.08
CA GLN A 169 -2.70 -7.23 13.13
C GLN A 169 -1.60 -7.28 12.05
N CYS A 170 -0.81 -6.22 11.87
CA CYS A 170 0.24 -6.12 10.85
C CYS A 170 1.40 -5.24 11.34
N SER A 171 2.60 -5.29 10.75
CA SER A 171 3.69 -4.36 11.12
C SER A 171 3.41 -2.93 10.65
N ASP A 172 4.13 -1.92 11.17
CA ASP A 172 4.06 -0.55 10.63
C ASP A 172 4.39 -0.51 9.13
N TYR A 173 5.29 -1.39 8.67
CA TYR A 173 5.69 -1.52 7.28
C TYR A 173 4.56 -2.05 6.39
N GLU A 174 3.87 -3.10 6.83
CA GLU A 174 2.67 -3.61 6.17
C GLU A 174 1.54 -2.56 6.20
N LEU A 175 1.34 -1.91 7.34
CA LEU A 175 0.32 -0.87 7.49
C LEU A 175 0.57 0.29 6.53
N ALA A 176 1.82 0.68 6.32
CA ALA A 176 2.18 1.72 5.36
C ALA A 176 1.72 1.37 3.93
N GLN A 177 1.88 0.12 3.51
CA GLN A 177 1.37 -0.37 2.23
C GLN A 177 -0.16 -0.38 2.20
N TYR A 178 -0.81 -0.89 3.26
CA TYR A 178 -2.26 -0.86 3.38
C TYR A 178 -2.84 0.56 3.28
N ILE A 179 -2.20 1.57 3.86
CA ILE A 179 -2.61 2.98 3.74
C ILE A 179 -2.57 3.46 2.29
N LEU A 180 -1.54 3.10 1.52
CA LEU A 180 -1.46 3.42 0.08
C LEU A 180 -2.58 2.74 -0.71
N TYR A 181 -2.91 1.49 -0.40
CA TYR A 181 -4.00 0.79 -1.08
C TYR A 181 -5.39 1.28 -0.64
N TYR A 182 -5.54 1.71 0.62
CA TYR A 182 -6.78 2.31 1.12
C TYR A 182 -7.08 3.65 0.45
N MET A 183 -6.04 4.42 0.15
CA MET A 183 -6.13 5.63 -0.67
C MET A 183 -6.70 5.31 -2.06
N GLN A 184 -6.22 4.26 -2.72
CA GLN A 184 -6.79 3.83 -4.01
C GLN A 184 -8.23 3.32 -3.86
N ALA A 185 -8.53 2.57 -2.80
CA ALA A 185 -9.89 2.10 -2.54
C ALA A 185 -10.88 3.27 -2.36
N ALA A 186 -10.47 4.34 -1.68
CA ALA A 186 -11.29 5.53 -1.53
C ALA A 186 -11.66 6.17 -2.87
N MET A 187 -10.75 6.16 -3.86
CA MET A 187 -11.06 6.62 -5.22
C MET A 187 -12.06 5.72 -5.91
N MET A 188 -11.85 4.41 -5.86
CA MET A 188 -12.68 3.44 -6.57
C MET A 188 -14.08 3.30 -5.95
N PHE A 189 -14.22 3.50 -4.65
CA PHE A 189 -15.53 3.51 -3.99
C PHE A 189 -16.16 4.90 -3.87
N ASN A 190 -15.47 5.95 -4.32
CA ASN A 190 -15.90 7.35 -4.19
C ASN A 190 -16.14 7.77 -2.71
N ASP A 191 -15.36 7.20 -1.79
CA ASP A 191 -15.46 7.38 -0.33
C ASP A 191 -14.38 8.35 0.22
N ILE A 192 -13.75 9.16 -0.65
CA ILE A 192 -12.62 10.05 -0.34
C ILE A 192 -12.86 10.90 0.92
N GLY A 193 -14.03 11.54 1.02
CA GLY A 193 -14.35 12.44 2.12
C GLY A 193 -14.45 11.74 3.48
N GLN A 194 -14.92 10.48 3.51
CA GLN A 194 -15.00 9.67 4.73
C GLN A 194 -13.60 9.18 5.12
N ILE A 195 -12.92 8.52 4.19
CA ILE A 195 -11.62 7.90 4.45
C ILE A 195 -10.56 8.96 4.80
N HIS A 196 -10.63 10.15 4.20
CA HIS A 196 -9.78 11.28 4.58
C HIS A 196 -9.91 11.65 6.06
N LYS A 197 -11.13 11.63 6.63
CA LYS A 197 -11.34 11.90 8.06
C LYS A 197 -10.75 10.79 8.92
N GLU A 198 -10.97 9.54 8.53
CA GLU A 198 -10.44 8.37 9.26
C GLU A 198 -8.91 8.39 9.35
N ILE A 199 -8.22 8.62 8.23
CA ILE A 199 -6.75 8.72 8.21
C ILE A 199 -6.24 9.94 8.98
N LEU A 200 -6.96 11.07 8.92
CA LEU A 200 -6.59 12.26 9.68
C LEU A 200 -6.74 12.04 11.19
N GLU A 201 -7.79 11.37 11.63
CA GLU A 201 -7.99 10.98 13.02
C GLU A 201 -6.93 9.98 13.50
N PHE A 202 -6.62 8.98 12.67
CA PHE A 202 -5.54 8.02 12.93
C PHE A 202 -4.20 8.75 13.12
N LYS A 203 -3.85 9.67 12.21
CA LYS A 203 -2.65 10.51 12.33
C LYS A 203 -2.66 11.33 13.62
N ARG A 204 -3.76 12.03 13.92
CA ARG A 204 -3.86 12.87 15.14
C ARG A 204 -3.67 12.07 16.42
N LYS A 205 -4.18 10.85 16.47
CA LYS A 205 -4.13 10.00 17.67
C LYS A 205 -2.75 9.36 17.87
N TYR A 206 -2.06 8.99 16.78
CA TYR A 206 -0.91 8.09 16.87
C TYR A 206 0.38 8.58 16.18
N ALA A 207 0.42 9.79 15.62
CA ALA A 207 1.59 10.29 14.84
C ALA A 207 2.94 10.14 15.56
N TYR A 208 2.99 10.29 16.89
CA TYR A 208 4.23 10.15 17.66
C TYR A 208 4.80 8.71 17.70
N ASN A 209 4.01 7.72 17.26
CA ASN A 209 4.38 6.31 17.28
C ASN A 209 4.76 5.77 15.89
N PHE A 210 4.52 6.53 14.81
CA PHE A 210 4.71 6.04 13.45
C PHE A 210 6.17 5.71 13.13
N SER A 211 6.37 4.64 12.36
CA SER A 211 7.57 4.48 11.54
C SER A 211 7.66 5.55 10.45
N HIS A 212 8.82 5.65 9.81
CA HIS A 212 9.04 6.59 8.71
C HIS A 212 8.16 6.25 7.50
N GLU A 213 8.03 4.96 7.18
CA GLU A 213 7.21 4.43 6.09
C GLU A 213 5.72 4.71 6.34
N LEU A 214 5.26 4.48 7.58
CA LEU A 214 3.87 4.75 7.96
C LEU A 214 3.57 6.25 7.93
N GLU A 215 4.46 7.08 8.46
CA GLU A 215 4.30 8.54 8.37
C GLU A 215 4.26 9.02 6.92
N LEU A 216 5.15 8.50 6.07
CA LEU A 216 5.22 8.85 4.65
C LEU A 216 3.94 8.45 3.91
N SER A 217 3.47 7.22 4.07
CA SER A 217 2.23 6.72 3.43
C SER A 217 1.00 7.50 3.86
N VAL A 218 0.85 7.80 5.15
CA VAL A 218 -0.23 8.64 5.67
C VAL A 218 -0.17 10.04 5.06
N ASN A 219 1.02 10.62 4.92
CA ASN A 219 1.18 11.95 4.32
C ASN A 219 0.88 11.97 2.82
N ILE A 220 1.29 10.94 2.08
CA ILE A 220 0.93 10.75 0.66
C ILE A 220 -0.59 10.65 0.53
N CYS A 221 -1.23 9.79 1.33
CA CYS A 221 -2.67 9.57 1.34
C CYS A 221 -3.47 10.85 1.62
N LEU A 222 -3.14 11.57 2.69
CA LEU A 222 -3.81 12.84 3.03
C LEU A 222 -3.59 13.92 1.95
N SER A 223 -2.39 14.00 1.37
CA SER A 223 -2.11 14.97 0.30
C SER A 223 -2.89 14.66 -0.97
N PHE A 224 -3.03 13.38 -1.31
CA PHE A 224 -3.81 12.96 -2.46
C PHE A 224 -5.30 13.26 -2.27
N PHE A 225 -5.87 12.94 -1.11
CA PHE A 225 -7.27 13.29 -0.83
C PHE A 225 -7.50 14.79 -0.84
N LYS A 226 -6.57 15.59 -0.32
CA LYS A 226 -6.66 17.04 -0.41
C LYS A 226 -6.64 17.52 -1.86
N LEU A 227 -5.79 16.94 -2.71
CA LEU A 227 -5.79 17.21 -4.14
C LEU A 227 -7.17 16.90 -4.75
N CYS A 228 -7.67 15.67 -4.57
CA CYS A 228 -8.94 15.22 -5.13
C CYS A 228 -10.14 16.08 -4.69
N LEU A 229 -10.19 16.47 -3.42
CA LEU A 229 -11.25 17.32 -2.89
C LEU A 229 -11.23 18.77 -3.42
N ASN A 230 -10.13 19.20 -4.05
CA ASN A 230 -9.98 20.53 -4.65
C ASN A 230 -9.98 20.50 -6.19
N ILE A 231 -10.28 19.35 -6.81
CA ILE A 231 -10.50 19.28 -8.25
C ILE A 231 -11.76 20.07 -8.61
N LYS A 232 -11.65 20.91 -9.63
CA LYS A 232 -12.74 21.71 -10.20
C LYS A 232 -13.08 21.19 -11.59
N GLU A 233 -14.26 21.53 -12.07
CA GLU A 233 -14.78 21.11 -13.37
C GLU A 233 -15.28 22.34 -14.15
N TYR A 234 -14.94 22.41 -15.44
CA TYR A 234 -15.55 23.37 -16.35
C TYR A 234 -16.96 22.91 -16.75
N ARG A 235 -17.95 23.79 -16.59
CA ARG A 235 -19.36 23.46 -16.85
C ARG A 235 -19.65 23.07 -18.31
N ASP A 236 -18.90 23.65 -19.25
CA ASP A 236 -19.20 23.52 -20.67
C ASP A 236 -18.49 22.31 -21.31
N THR A 237 -17.27 21.99 -20.86
CA THR A 237 -16.46 20.89 -21.43
C THR A 237 -16.42 19.65 -20.55
N HIS A 238 -16.85 19.75 -19.29
CA HIS A 238 -16.65 18.72 -18.26
C HIS A 238 -15.18 18.35 -18.00
N ASP A 239 -14.24 19.21 -18.43
CA ASP A 239 -12.82 19.01 -18.13
C ASP A 239 -12.51 19.39 -16.69
N VAL A 240 -11.63 18.60 -16.08
CA VAL A 240 -11.21 18.76 -14.69
C VAL A 240 -9.86 19.45 -14.59
N TYR A 241 -9.71 20.32 -13.59
CA TYR A 241 -8.50 21.10 -13.34
C TYR A 241 -8.30 21.40 -11.85
N ILE A 242 -7.12 21.95 -11.51
CA ILE A 242 -6.81 22.48 -10.18
C ILE A 242 -6.31 23.93 -10.27
N ASP A 243 -6.51 24.71 -9.21
CA ASP A 243 -5.96 26.07 -9.13
C ASP A 243 -4.47 26.09 -8.78
N GLU A 244 -3.89 27.29 -8.91
CA GLU A 244 -2.47 27.55 -8.70
C GLU A 244 -2.02 27.22 -7.27
N ASP A 245 -2.81 27.58 -6.27
CA ASP A 245 -2.51 27.31 -4.86
C ASP A 245 -2.46 25.80 -4.59
N THR A 246 -3.48 25.06 -5.05
CA THR A 246 -3.55 23.60 -4.94
C THR A 246 -2.37 22.94 -5.66
N PHE A 247 -2.03 23.41 -6.85
CA PHE A 247 -0.90 22.90 -7.62
C PHE A 247 0.43 23.08 -6.88
N PHE A 248 0.75 24.29 -6.40
CA PHE A 248 2.02 24.55 -5.74
C PHE A 248 2.15 23.78 -4.42
N GLU A 249 1.06 23.65 -3.66
CA GLU A 249 1.04 22.86 -2.44
C GLU A 249 1.30 21.37 -2.73
N ALA A 250 0.55 20.79 -3.68
CA ALA A 250 0.68 19.38 -4.03
C ALA A 250 2.08 19.09 -4.61
N LYS A 251 2.52 19.88 -5.60
CA LYS A 251 3.85 19.74 -6.22
C LYS A 251 4.98 19.81 -5.18
N LYS A 252 4.90 20.74 -4.22
CA LYS A 252 5.90 20.86 -3.15
C LYS A 252 5.92 19.60 -2.28
N SER A 253 4.74 19.13 -1.88
CA SER A 253 4.59 17.96 -1.01
C SER A 253 5.12 16.69 -1.69
N TYR A 254 4.70 16.39 -2.92
CA TYR A 254 5.15 15.19 -3.62
C TYR A 254 6.65 15.22 -3.98
N LYS A 255 7.21 16.38 -4.35
CA LYS A 255 8.66 16.51 -4.51
C LYS A 255 9.43 16.33 -3.21
N HIS A 256 8.83 16.66 -2.07
CA HIS A 256 9.41 16.38 -0.76
C HIS A 256 9.33 14.88 -0.44
N TYR A 257 8.19 14.23 -0.69
CA TYR A 257 8.01 12.79 -0.47
C TYR A 257 9.01 11.96 -1.27
N LEU A 258 9.25 12.27 -2.55
CA LEU A 258 10.30 11.60 -3.34
C LEU A 258 11.68 11.61 -2.66
N LYS A 259 12.01 12.67 -1.93
CA LYS A 259 13.31 12.78 -1.22
C LYS A 259 13.33 12.03 0.11
N LEU A 260 12.16 11.73 0.67
CA LEU A 260 12.01 10.98 1.92
C LEU A 260 11.99 9.47 1.70
N ILE A 261 11.65 9.01 0.49
CA ILE A 261 11.72 7.60 0.14
C ILE A 261 13.20 7.18 0.20
N LYS A 262 13.48 6.13 0.97
CA LYS A 262 14.81 5.52 1.09
C LYS A 262 14.73 4.14 0.48
N ASP A 263 15.61 3.87 -0.47
CA ASP A 263 15.75 2.54 -1.06
C ASP A 263 16.21 1.58 0.03
N ASP A 264 15.42 0.54 0.28
CA ASP A 264 15.78 -0.50 1.22
C ASP A 264 15.63 -1.87 0.55
N ASP A 265 16.71 -2.66 0.53
CA ASP A 265 16.74 -3.95 -0.18
C ASP A 265 15.94 -5.06 0.54
N LEU A 266 15.09 -4.71 1.51
CA LEU A 266 14.47 -5.65 2.46
C LEU A 266 12.96 -5.82 2.29
N GLY A 267 12.29 -4.97 1.50
CA GLY A 267 10.87 -5.14 1.14
C GLY A 267 10.53 -4.37 -0.15
N ILE A 268 9.25 -4.07 -0.39
CA ILE A 268 8.81 -3.36 -1.61
C ILE A 268 8.01 -2.06 -1.38
N PHE A 269 8.01 -1.53 -0.15
CA PHE A 269 7.26 -0.32 0.19
C PHE A 269 7.77 0.89 -0.60
N ASP A 270 9.08 1.06 -0.72
CA ASP A 270 9.66 2.24 -1.35
C ASP A 270 9.37 2.27 -2.85
N GLU A 271 9.34 1.13 -3.54
CA GLU A 271 8.94 1.06 -4.95
C GLU A 271 7.46 1.34 -5.14
N TRP A 272 6.58 0.84 -4.25
CA TRP A 272 5.17 1.25 -4.26
C TRP A 272 5.00 2.75 -4.00
N ALA A 273 5.73 3.30 -3.02
CA ALA A 273 5.68 4.73 -2.73
C ALA A 273 6.18 5.57 -3.91
N LYS A 274 7.26 5.15 -4.61
CA LYS A 274 7.77 5.79 -5.83
C LYS A 274 6.70 5.79 -6.92
N ALA A 275 6.12 4.62 -7.22
CA ALA A 275 5.10 4.48 -8.24
C ALA A 275 3.88 5.40 -7.98
N PHE A 276 3.34 5.41 -6.76
CA PHE A 276 2.24 6.30 -6.40
C PHE A 276 2.63 7.78 -6.47
N VAL A 277 3.80 8.16 -5.96
CA VAL A 277 4.24 9.57 -5.99
C VAL A 277 4.49 10.06 -7.41
N SER A 278 5.12 9.25 -8.26
CA SER A 278 5.37 9.55 -9.67
C SER A 278 4.06 9.64 -10.47
N GLU A 279 3.11 8.73 -10.23
CA GLU A 279 1.77 8.76 -10.84
C GLU A 279 0.98 10.01 -10.40
N HIS A 280 0.96 10.33 -9.10
CA HIS A 280 0.28 11.53 -8.62
C HIS A 280 0.92 12.81 -9.17
N LEU A 281 2.26 12.87 -9.32
CA LEU A 281 2.92 14.01 -9.96
C LEU A 281 2.49 14.14 -11.42
N ASN A 282 2.44 13.03 -12.17
CA ASN A 282 1.91 13.01 -13.53
C ASN A 282 0.46 13.57 -13.55
N TYR A 283 -0.40 13.12 -12.65
CA TYR A 283 -1.78 13.58 -12.55
C TYR A 283 -1.92 15.07 -12.17
N ILE A 284 -1.17 15.54 -11.18
CA ILE A 284 -1.15 16.95 -10.73
C ILE A 284 -0.78 17.89 -11.88
N TYR A 285 0.25 17.54 -12.64
CA TYR A 285 0.70 18.36 -13.76
C TYR A 285 -0.30 18.36 -14.93
N MET A 286 -0.99 17.24 -15.18
CA MET A 286 -2.09 17.17 -16.14
C MET A 286 -3.26 18.09 -15.72
N LEU A 287 -3.72 17.97 -14.48
CA LEU A 287 -4.81 18.80 -13.94
C LEU A 287 -4.47 20.30 -13.97
N PHE A 288 -3.23 20.68 -13.66
CA PHE A 288 -2.81 22.07 -13.74
C PHE A 288 -2.70 22.55 -15.19
N GLY A 289 -2.23 21.70 -16.11
CA GLY A 289 -2.20 22.00 -17.55
C GLY A 289 -3.58 22.24 -18.16
N ASN A 290 -4.63 21.59 -17.62
CA ASN A 290 -6.02 21.79 -18.03
C ASN A 290 -6.62 23.12 -17.56
N ASN A 291 -5.98 23.81 -16.61
CA ASN A 291 -6.49 25.08 -16.11
C ASN A 291 -6.36 26.17 -17.20
N LEU A 292 -7.51 26.64 -17.70
CA LEU A 292 -7.61 27.66 -18.75
C LEU A 292 -7.33 29.08 -18.23
N ASP A 293 -7.32 29.29 -16.91
CA ASP A 293 -7.08 30.60 -16.29
C ASP A 293 -5.58 30.96 -16.23
N ILE A 294 -4.69 29.99 -16.49
CA ILE A 294 -3.24 30.20 -16.53
C ILE A 294 -2.73 30.38 -17.97
N ALA A 295 -1.59 31.06 -18.11
CA ALA A 295 -1.03 31.42 -19.41
C ALA A 295 -0.68 30.16 -20.26
N PRO A 296 -0.90 30.19 -21.59
CA PRO A 296 -0.69 29.03 -22.46
C PRO A 296 0.73 28.43 -22.43
N ASP A 297 1.76 29.25 -22.24
CA ASP A 297 3.15 28.81 -22.09
C ASP A 297 3.38 28.06 -20.77
N ILE A 298 2.73 28.49 -19.69
CA ILE A 298 2.75 27.78 -18.40
C ILE A 298 2.03 26.44 -18.53
N ARG A 299 0.89 26.40 -19.23
CA ARG A 299 0.16 25.16 -19.53
C ARG A 299 1.02 24.18 -20.32
N ALA A 300 1.68 24.64 -21.38
CA ALA A 300 2.59 23.82 -22.17
C ALA A 300 3.72 23.23 -21.29
N ASN A 301 4.34 24.04 -20.42
CA ASN A 301 5.34 23.57 -19.46
C ASN A 301 4.80 22.54 -18.46
N ALA A 302 3.54 22.70 -18.02
CA ALA A 302 2.87 21.75 -17.15
C ALA A 302 2.66 20.40 -17.86
N TYR A 303 2.17 20.40 -19.10
CA TYR A 303 2.03 19.18 -19.90
C TYR A 303 3.38 18.51 -20.23
N SER A 304 4.43 19.26 -20.54
CA SER A 304 5.78 18.68 -20.69
C SER A 304 6.27 18.03 -19.40
N SER A 305 5.94 18.61 -18.24
CA SER A 305 6.25 18.02 -16.94
C SER A 305 5.41 16.77 -16.65
N CYS A 306 4.14 16.76 -17.05
CA CYS A 306 3.27 15.58 -16.99
C CYS A 306 3.88 14.41 -17.75
N ILE A 307 4.34 14.62 -18.99
CA ILE A 307 5.01 13.60 -19.81
C ILE A 307 6.28 13.10 -19.11
N LYS A 308 7.09 14.00 -18.56
CA LYS A 308 8.30 13.63 -17.81
C LYS A 308 7.99 12.70 -16.64
N TYR A 309 7.03 13.08 -15.79
CA TYR A 309 6.67 12.26 -14.63
C TYR A 309 5.92 10.99 -15.02
N GLY A 310 5.21 10.99 -16.15
CA GLY A 310 4.59 9.79 -16.70
C GLY A 310 5.62 8.74 -17.09
N LYS A 311 6.72 9.13 -17.75
CA LYS A 311 7.83 8.22 -18.06
C LYS A 311 8.45 7.60 -16.79
N ILE A 312 8.68 8.43 -15.77
CA ILE A 312 9.20 7.95 -14.48
C ILE A 312 8.22 6.97 -13.84
N ALA A 313 6.92 7.28 -13.83
CA ALA A 313 5.91 6.38 -13.27
C ALA A 313 5.84 5.03 -14.01
N LEU A 314 5.98 5.02 -15.34
CA LEU A 314 6.03 3.78 -16.11
C LEU A 314 7.27 2.94 -15.79
N GLU A 315 8.43 3.58 -15.58
CA GLU A 315 9.66 2.92 -15.12
C GLU A 315 9.46 2.29 -13.73
N ASP A 316 8.87 3.04 -12.79
CA ASP A 316 8.56 2.57 -11.43
C ASP A 316 7.58 1.37 -11.45
N ILE A 317 6.53 1.43 -12.29
CA ILE A 317 5.54 0.34 -12.45
C ILE A 317 6.20 -0.91 -13.04
N GLU A 318 7.07 -0.77 -14.03
CA GLU A 318 7.75 -1.90 -14.68
C GLU A 318 8.79 -2.56 -13.75
N MET A 319 9.42 -1.78 -12.88
CA MET A 319 10.26 -2.30 -11.80
C MET A 319 9.42 -3.13 -10.81
N LEU A 320 8.31 -2.58 -10.31
CA LEU A 320 7.39 -3.30 -9.41
C LEU A 320 6.89 -4.61 -10.01
N ARG A 321 6.55 -4.62 -11.30
CA ARG A 321 6.09 -5.83 -12.02
C ARG A 321 7.10 -7.00 -11.94
N LYS A 322 8.40 -6.70 -11.84
CA LYS A 322 9.47 -7.71 -11.80
C LYS A 322 9.82 -8.17 -10.39
N MET A 323 9.46 -7.39 -9.37
CA MET A 323 9.82 -7.63 -7.98
C MET A 323 8.91 -8.66 -7.30
N LYS A 324 9.46 -9.35 -6.29
CA LYS A 324 8.68 -10.13 -5.34
C LYS A 324 8.27 -9.22 -4.17
N PRO A 325 7.04 -9.29 -3.64
CA PRO A 325 5.98 -10.23 -3.99
C PRO A 325 5.09 -9.84 -5.18
N SER A 326 5.20 -8.64 -5.77
CA SER A 326 4.28 -8.16 -6.83
C SER A 326 4.05 -9.15 -7.98
N LYS A 327 5.13 -9.80 -8.44
CA LYS A 327 5.08 -10.85 -9.46
C LYS A 327 4.30 -12.10 -9.00
N GLU A 328 4.48 -12.51 -7.75
CA GLU A 328 3.83 -13.70 -7.17
C GLU A 328 2.35 -13.44 -6.87
N ASN A 329 2.02 -12.21 -6.50
CA ASN A 329 0.65 -11.76 -6.25
C ASN A 329 -0.15 -11.49 -7.53
N HIS A 330 0.49 -11.52 -8.71
CA HIS A 330 -0.10 -11.11 -9.98
C HIS A 330 -0.66 -9.68 -9.96
N ASP A 331 0.07 -8.75 -9.33
CA ASP A 331 -0.35 -7.36 -9.22
C ASP A 331 -0.40 -6.64 -10.60
N ASP A 332 0.25 -7.23 -11.63
CA ASP A 332 0.16 -6.86 -13.05
C ASP A 332 -1.25 -7.01 -13.62
N ARG A 333 -2.06 -7.91 -13.06
CA ARG A 333 -3.45 -8.15 -13.49
C ARG A 333 -4.47 -7.21 -12.87
N GLY A 334 -4.04 -6.37 -11.93
CA GLY A 334 -4.89 -5.48 -11.15
C GLY A 334 -4.30 -4.09 -11.00
N LEU A 335 -3.79 -3.77 -9.81
CA LEU A 335 -3.40 -2.40 -9.47
C LEU A 335 -2.32 -1.82 -10.41
N LEU A 336 -1.33 -2.60 -10.84
CA LEU A 336 -0.29 -2.08 -11.75
C LEU A 336 -0.87 -1.73 -13.13
N ALA A 337 -1.79 -2.53 -13.67
CA ALA A 337 -2.50 -2.20 -14.92
C ALA A 337 -3.37 -0.94 -14.75
N LEU A 338 -4.01 -0.79 -13.58
CA LEU A 338 -4.80 0.41 -13.26
C LEU A 338 -3.93 1.67 -13.23
N LEU A 339 -2.83 1.66 -12.49
CA LEU A 339 -1.89 2.80 -12.46
C LEU A 339 -1.35 3.11 -13.86
N LYS A 340 -0.94 2.08 -14.60
CA LYS A 340 -0.42 2.23 -15.96
C LYS A 340 -1.43 2.90 -16.88
N SER A 341 -2.69 2.48 -16.82
CA SER A 341 -3.77 3.06 -17.62
C SER A 341 -3.99 4.56 -17.33
N TYR A 342 -3.89 5.00 -16.07
CA TYR A 342 -4.04 6.42 -15.72
C TYR A 342 -2.85 7.24 -16.20
N VAL A 343 -1.63 6.73 -16.01
CA VAL A 343 -0.41 7.40 -16.48
C VAL A 343 -0.45 7.60 -18.00
N THR A 344 -0.76 6.56 -18.77
CA THR A 344 -0.78 6.64 -20.24
C THR A 344 -1.90 7.56 -20.73
N ARG A 345 -3.08 7.55 -20.10
CA ARG A 345 -4.15 8.52 -20.38
C ARG A 345 -3.69 9.97 -20.18
N ASN A 346 -3.04 10.26 -19.06
CA ASN A 346 -2.56 11.61 -18.75
C ASN A 346 -1.45 12.05 -19.73
N MET A 347 -0.60 11.11 -20.15
CA MET A 347 0.42 11.36 -21.19
C MET A 347 -0.22 11.63 -22.56
N TYR A 348 -1.26 10.89 -22.96
CA TYR A 348 -2.02 11.14 -24.19
C TYR A 348 -2.58 12.57 -24.20
N ILE A 349 -3.29 12.97 -23.15
CA ILE A 349 -3.88 14.33 -23.04
C ILE A 349 -2.79 15.40 -23.20
N SER A 350 -1.65 15.20 -22.55
CA SER A 350 -0.53 16.14 -22.56
C SER A 350 0.13 16.24 -23.95
N LYS A 351 0.38 15.09 -24.59
CA LYS A 351 0.98 15.01 -25.92
C LYS A 351 0.07 15.57 -27.00
N LYS A 352 -1.24 15.27 -26.92
CA LYS A 352 -2.26 15.84 -27.81
C LYS A 352 -2.28 17.36 -27.73
N TYR A 353 -2.25 17.93 -26.52
CA TYR A 353 -2.17 19.39 -26.35
C TYR A 353 -0.91 20.00 -26.98
N LEU A 354 0.23 19.32 -26.86
CA LEU A 354 1.50 19.77 -27.42
C LEU A 354 1.64 19.51 -28.94
N GLY A 355 0.67 18.82 -29.56
CA GLY A 355 0.71 18.47 -30.98
C GLY A 355 1.75 17.40 -31.32
N GLU A 356 2.07 16.50 -30.38
CA GLU A 356 3.01 15.40 -30.62
C GLU A 356 2.33 14.22 -31.34
N GLU A 357 2.91 13.75 -32.44
CA GLU A 357 2.31 12.73 -33.33
C GLU A 357 2.12 11.35 -32.66
N ASP A 358 2.95 11.01 -31.66
CA ASP A 358 2.88 9.73 -30.93
C ASP A 358 1.83 9.74 -29.80
N ALA A 359 1.01 10.78 -29.68
CA ALA A 359 -0.03 10.87 -28.64
C ALA A 359 -0.98 9.67 -28.68
N ILE A 360 -1.39 9.25 -29.87
CA ILE A 360 -2.37 8.16 -30.07
C ILE A 360 -1.89 6.82 -29.51
N ASP A 361 -0.58 6.57 -29.49
CA ASP A 361 -0.02 5.32 -28.99
C ASP A 361 -0.27 5.15 -27.49
N TYR A 362 -0.21 6.25 -26.73
CA TYR A 362 -0.54 6.25 -25.30
C TYR A 362 -2.04 6.05 -25.04
N LEU A 363 -2.90 6.53 -25.95
CA LEU A 363 -4.34 6.28 -25.85
C LEU A 363 -4.65 4.79 -26.07
N LYS A 364 -4.06 4.18 -27.11
CA LYS A 364 -4.18 2.74 -27.37
C LYS A 364 -3.70 1.92 -26.18
N GLU A 365 -2.53 2.26 -25.63
CA GLU A 365 -2.00 1.59 -24.44
C GLU A 365 -2.94 1.76 -23.22
N SER A 366 -3.54 2.93 -23.01
CA SER A 366 -4.56 3.10 -21.96
C SER A 366 -5.79 2.23 -22.20
N ILE A 367 -6.22 2.02 -23.44
CA ILE A 367 -7.38 1.20 -23.78
C ILE A 367 -7.09 -0.27 -23.51
N ASP A 368 -5.92 -0.76 -23.91
CA ASP A 368 -5.50 -2.15 -23.71
C ASP A 368 -5.50 -2.52 -22.22
N GLU A 369 -4.93 -1.66 -21.36
CA GLU A 369 -4.90 -1.90 -19.91
C GLU A 369 -6.31 -1.85 -19.31
N ARG A 370 -7.20 -0.96 -19.78
CA ARG A 370 -8.60 -0.87 -19.30
C ARG A 370 -9.45 -2.05 -19.75
N GLU A 371 -9.25 -2.50 -20.99
CA GLU A 371 -9.90 -3.71 -21.49
C GLU A 371 -9.46 -4.93 -20.68
N PHE A 372 -8.17 -5.03 -20.41
CA PHE A 372 -7.61 -6.11 -19.61
C PHE A 372 -8.21 -6.14 -18.20
N LEU A 373 -8.31 -5.00 -17.51
CA LEU A 373 -8.97 -4.88 -16.21
C LEU A 373 -10.44 -5.31 -16.26
N LYS A 374 -11.21 -4.76 -17.23
CA LYS A 374 -12.62 -5.13 -17.44
C LYS A 374 -12.79 -6.64 -17.66
N ASN A 375 -11.92 -7.26 -18.43
CA ASN A 375 -12.03 -8.69 -18.77
C ASN A 375 -11.59 -9.59 -17.61
N ASN A 376 -10.55 -9.21 -16.87
CA ASN A 376 -10.04 -10.00 -15.73
C ASN A 376 -10.99 -10.02 -14.53
N TYR A 377 -11.77 -8.96 -14.35
CA TYR A 377 -12.61 -8.75 -13.17
C TYR A 377 -14.12 -8.81 -13.45
N GLY A 378 -14.52 -9.34 -14.61
CA GLY A 378 -15.92 -9.62 -14.94
C GLY A 378 -16.54 -10.73 -14.08
N ASN A 379 -17.84 -10.98 -14.27
CA ASN A 379 -18.57 -12.13 -13.67
C ASN A 379 -18.58 -12.19 -12.13
N GLY A 380 -18.55 -11.04 -11.45
CA GLY A 380 -18.68 -10.98 -9.99
C GLY A 380 -17.42 -11.39 -9.21
N ILE A 381 -16.25 -11.30 -9.85
CA ILE A 381 -14.94 -11.54 -9.19
C ILE A 381 -14.63 -10.45 -8.16
N ILE A 382 -15.15 -9.24 -8.35
CA ILE A 382 -15.00 -8.06 -7.48
C ILE A 382 -16.37 -7.38 -7.31
N ASP A 383 -16.43 -6.41 -6.41
CA ASP A 383 -17.58 -5.56 -6.20
C ASP A 383 -18.04 -4.90 -7.51
N SER A 384 -19.36 -4.91 -7.69
CA SER A 384 -20.01 -4.36 -8.88
C SER A 384 -19.71 -2.88 -9.12
N GLN A 385 -19.43 -2.10 -8.07
CA GLN A 385 -19.08 -0.70 -8.17
C GLN A 385 -17.70 -0.52 -8.84
N ILE A 386 -16.69 -1.27 -8.40
CA ILE A 386 -15.36 -1.26 -9.02
C ILE A 386 -15.46 -1.74 -10.47
N TYR A 387 -16.17 -2.84 -10.71
CA TYR A 387 -16.36 -3.35 -12.06
C TYR A 387 -17.04 -2.34 -12.99
N ASN A 388 -18.05 -1.62 -12.49
CA ASN A 388 -18.72 -0.57 -13.25
C ASN A 388 -17.79 0.58 -13.61
N ILE A 389 -16.81 0.92 -12.76
CA ILE A 389 -15.78 1.92 -13.07
C ILE A 389 -14.87 1.42 -14.19
N PHE A 390 -14.40 0.18 -14.15
CA PHE A 390 -13.60 -0.38 -15.25
C PHE A 390 -14.34 -0.36 -16.58
N CYS A 391 -15.62 -0.73 -16.58
CA CYS A 391 -16.45 -0.62 -17.78
C CYS A 391 -16.57 0.84 -18.26
N MET A 392 -16.91 1.77 -17.37
CA MET A 392 -17.09 3.18 -17.69
C MET A 392 -15.82 3.77 -18.30
N GLU A 393 -14.68 3.57 -17.64
CA GLU A 393 -13.40 4.13 -18.09
C GLU A 393 -12.93 3.51 -19.40
N TYR A 394 -13.13 2.20 -19.60
CA TYR A 394 -12.85 1.56 -20.87
C TYR A 394 -13.65 2.19 -22.02
N TYR A 395 -14.96 2.36 -21.83
CA TYR A 395 -15.81 2.93 -22.88
C TYR A 395 -15.51 4.41 -23.15
N LEU A 396 -15.18 5.19 -22.11
CA LEU A 396 -14.74 6.58 -22.30
C LEU A 396 -13.43 6.68 -23.10
N ALA A 397 -12.48 5.79 -22.82
CA ALA A 397 -11.21 5.73 -23.55
C ALA A 397 -11.45 5.30 -25.01
N LEU A 398 -12.31 4.32 -25.24
CA LEU A 398 -12.67 3.83 -26.57
C LEU A 398 -13.32 4.93 -27.42
N ILE A 399 -14.28 5.67 -26.87
CA ILE A 399 -14.89 6.81 -27.58
C ILE A 399 -13.84 7.86 -27.91
N SER A 400 -12.96 8.19 -26.96
CA SER A 400 -11.87 9.16 -27.21
C SER A 400 -10.96 8.72 -28.37
N TYR A 401 -10.78 7.41 -28.56
CA TYR A 401 -10.00 6.86 -29.66
C TYR A 401 -10.73 6.96 -30.99
N ILE A 402 -12.02 6.63 -31.01
CA ILE A 402 -12.85 6.76 -32.21
C ILE A 402 -12.92 8.21 -32.65
N ASP A 403 -13.09 9.15 -31.71
CA ASP A 403 -13.11 10.59 -31.99
C ASP A 403 -11.77 11.10 -32.56
N GLU A 404 -10.65 10.50 -32.16
CA GLU A 404 -9.30 10.88 -32.62
C GLU A 404 -8.99 10.34 -34.02
N VAL A 405 -9.34 9.08 -34.28
CA VAL A 405 -9.07 8.41 -35.56
C VAL A 405 -10.11 8.79 -36.62
N GLY A 406 -11.33 9.13 -36.19
CA GLY A 406 -12.47 9.36 -37.07
C GLY A 406 -13.18 8.05 -37.43
N GLU A 407 -14.51 8.07 -37.39
CA GLU A 407 -15.34 6.90 -37.69
C GLU A 407 -15.13 6.38 -39.13
N ASP A 408 -14.89 7.29 -40.08
CA ASP A 408 -14.67 6.96 -41.49
C ASP A 408 -13.39 6.14 -41.73
N GLU A 409 -12.44 6.14 -40.79
CA GLU A 409 -11.19 5.38 -40.86
C GLU A 409 -11.30 3.99 -40.20
N LEU A 410 -12.43 3.69 -39.55
CA LEU A 410 -12.67 2.43 -38.82
C LEU A 410 -13.71 1.57 -39.53
N ASP A 411 -13.73 0.27 -39.22
CA ASP A 411 -14.72 -0.65 -39.77
C ASP A 411 -16.11 -0.34 -39.18
N GLU A 412 -17.10 -0.09 -40.06
CA GLU A 412 -18.48 0.23 -39.69
C GLU A 412 -19.12 -0.86 -38.81
N PHE A 413 -18.75 -2.13 -39.02
CA PHE A 413 -19.22 -3.24 -38.20
C PHE A 413 -18.68 -3.13 -36.76
N ASP A 414 -17.42 -2.76 -36.59
CA ASP A 414 -16.79 -2.61 -35.28
C ASP A 414 -17.43 -1.44 -34.50
N ILE A 415 -17.62 -0.29 -35.15
CA ILE A 415 -18.31 0.88 -34.57
C ILE A 415 -19.71 0.49 -34.09
N SER A 416 -20.48 -0.20 -34.95
CA SER A 416 -21.83 -0.68 -34.62
C SER A 416 -21.81 -1.64 -33.42
N MET A 417 -20.81 -2.52 -33.35
CA MET A 417 -20.63 -3.43 -32.22
C MET A 417 -20.30 -2.67 -30.92
N TYR A 418 -19.45 -1.64 -30.99
CA TYR A 418 -19.10 -0.81 -29.84
C TYR A 418 -20.29 -0.01 -29.31
N ARG A 419 -21.05 0.67 -30.19
CA ARG A 419 -22.31 1.36 -29.82
C ARG A 419 -23.28 0.40 -29.14
N LYS A 420 -23.47 -0.80 -29.69
CA LYS A 420 -24.34 -1.82 -29.08
C LYS A 420 -23.85 -2.25 -27.69
N LYS A 421 -22.54 -2.43 -27.50
CA LYS A 421 -21.95 -2.78 -26.20
C LYS A 421 -22.13 -1.66 -25.17
N ILE A 422 -21.92 -0.40 -25.56
CA ILE A 422 -22.08 0.77 -24.68
C ILE A 422 -23.55 0.94 -24.30
N LEU A 423 -24.49 0.84 -25.24
CA LEU A 423 -25.93 0.88 -24.95
C LEU A 423 -26.37 -0.24 -24.01
N ALA A 424 -25.85 -1.46 -24.19
CA ALA A 424 -26.11 -2.58 -23.28
C ALA A 424 -25.61 -2.26 -21.86
N TYR A 425 -24.40 -1.73 -21.73
CA TYR A 425 -23.83 -1.28 -20.45
C TYR A 425 -24.68 -0.19 -19.79
N LEU A 426 -25.03 0.87 -20.52
CA LEU A 426 -25.87 1.98 -20.02
C LEU A 426 -27.22 1.47 -19.51
N SER A 427 -27.85 0.53 -20.22
CA SER A 427 -29.14 -0.06 -19.83
C SER A 427 -29.11 -0.82 -18.50
N VAL A 428 -27.93 -1.29 -18.08
CA VAL A 428 -27.71 -1.98 -16.80
C VAL A 428 -27.45 -0.96 -15.69
N VAL A 429 -26.59 0.04 -15.93
CA VAL A 429 -26.14 0.99 -14.90
C VAL A 429 -27.20 2.04 -14.57
N GLU A 430 -27.99 2.50 -15.55
CA GLU A 430 -29.02 3.53 -15.32
C GLU A 430 -30.20 3.04 -14.48
N LYS A 431 -30.47 1.73 -14.48
CA LYS A 431 -31.45 1.13 -13.56
C LYS A 431 -31.07 1.30 -12.09
N ASN A 432 -29.80 1.57 -11.81
CA ASN A 432 -29.25 1.79 -10.48
C ASN A 432 -29.19 3.27 -10.08
N ASN A 433 -29.80 4.20 -10.84
CA ASN A 433 -29.91 5.64 -10.56
C ASN A 433 -28.58 6.42 -10.43
N ASN A 434 -27.44 5.87 -10.85
CA ASN A 434 -26.19 6.62 -10.95
C ASN A 434 -26.20 7.46 -12.23
N LYS A 435 -26.53 8.76 -12.13
CA LYS A 435 -26.33 9.72 -13.23
C LYS A 435 -25.04 10.49 -12.99
N THR A 436 -23.96 10.09 -13.66
CA THR A 436 -22.68 10.83 -13.67
C THR A 436 -22.50 11.54 -15.01
N ALA A 437 -21.69 12.62 -15.04
CA ALA A 437 -21.35 13.33 -16.27
C ALA A 437 -20.73 12.39 -17.33
N TYR A 438 -19.97 11.40 -16.87
CA TYR A 438 -19.38 10.36 -17.71
C TYR A 438 -20.41 9.48 -18.42
N LEU A 439 -21.45 9.04 -17.72
CA LEU A 439 -22.53 8.26 -18.33
C LEU A 439 -23.33 9.09 -19.34
N HIS A 440 -23.47 10.40 -19.10
CA HIS A 440 -24.07 11.31 -20.07
C HIS A 440 -23.24 11.40 -21.35
N LYS A 441 -21.91 11.51 -21.25
CA LYS A 441 -21.01 11.51 -22.40
C LYS A 441 -21.11 10.23 -23.23
N LEU A 442 -21.12 9.06 -22.58
CA LEU A 442 -21.30 7.77 -23.26
C LEU A 442 -22.63 7.70 -24.02
N ARG A 443 -23.70 8.24 -23.43
CA ARG A 443 -25.03 8.26 -24.01
C ARG A 443 -25.11 9.18 -25.22
N MET A 444 -24.60 10.40 -25.12
CA MET A 444 -24.59 11.36 -26.24
C MET A 444 -23.91 10.75 -27.47
N TRP A 445 -22.75 10.11 -27.29
CA TRP A 445 -22.04 9.45 -28.38
C TRP A 445 -22.81 8.28 -29.03
N CYS A 446 -23.72 7.62 -28.31
CA CYS A 446 -24.54 6.56 -28.91
C CYS A 446 -25.79 7.09 -29.64
N GLU A 447 -26.22 8.32 -29.32
CA GLU A 447 -27.43 8.96 -29.84
C GLU A 447 -27.15 9.88 -31.05
N GLU A 448 -25.91 10.38 -31.16
CA GLU A 448 -25.34 11.07 -32.33
C GLU A 448 -24.89 10.06 -33.42
#